data_AF-A0A496RSY3-F1
#
_entry.id   AF-A0A496RSY3-F1
#
_cell.length_a   1.000
_cell.length_b   1.000
_cell.length_c   1.000
_cell.angle_alpha   90.00
_cell.angle_beta   90.00
_cell.angle_gamma   90.00
#
_symmetry.space_group_name_H-M   'P 1'
#
loop_
_entity.id
_entity.type
_entity.pdbx_description
1 polymer ?
#
loop_
_entity_poly.entity_id
_entity_poly.type
_entity_poly.pdbx_seq_one_letter_code
_entity_poly.pdbx_strand_id
1 'polypeptide(L)'
;MFKKLIFILLICVLCCFQSSVQAKGNKFKRTDRNRDGVIDRKEWRKEKIREEKHQFKSNNWWRKRADTNNDGAVSADELSAWKQLSKQRIDLNGDGEISPKEKRLCWRHARSKVNTRLEAKYDTNADGWLSPSEVKEFFKDRYSLIKSNGHAKVDSVIEEEYDFDHNGVIDSEEAKILKEDIE
;
A
#
# COMPACT_ATOMS: atom_id res chain seq x y z
N MET A 1 -3.50 -12.45 71.46
CA MET A 1 -2.83 -11.89 70.26
C MET A 1 -3.39 -12.49 68.97
N PHE A 2 -4.69 -12.35 68.69
CA PHE A 2 -5.35 -12.97 67.52
C PHE A 2 -6.25 -12.01 66.73
N LYS A 3 -6.25 -10.71 67.04
CA LYS A 3 -7.06 -9.69 66.32
C LYS A 3 -6.25 -8.88 65.29
N LYS A 4 -4.92 -8.97 65.27
CA LYS A 4 -4.06 -8.28 64.28
C LYS A 4 -3.75 -9.13 63.05
N LEU A 5 -3.98 -10.46 63.10
CA LEU A 5 -3.68 -11.38 61.99
C LEU A 5 -4.81 -11.48 60.94
N ILE A 6 -6.04 -11.11 61.30
CA ILE A 6 -7.21 -11.17 60.40
C ILE A 6 -7.28 -9.93 59.49
N PHE A 7 -6.70 -8.80 59.92
CA PHE A 7 -6.76 -7.53 59.16
C PHE A 7 -5.75 -7.48 58.00
N ILE A 8 -4.67 -8.26 58.07
CA ILE A 8 -3.64 -8.31 57.01
C ILE A 8 -4.06 -9.25 55.88
N LEU A 9 -4.92 -10.24 56.16
CA LEU A 9 -5.42 -11.20 55.17
C LEU A 9 -6.60 -10.65 54.33
N LEU A 10 -7.25 -9.56 54.79
CA LEU A 10 -8.35 -8.89 54.08
C LEU A 10 -7.87 -7.79 53.11
N ILE A 11 -6.61 -7.34 53.24
CA ILE A 11 -6.02 -6.32 52.35
C ILE A 11 -5.32 -6.97 51.13
N CYS A 12 -4.92 -8.24 51.21
CA CYS A 12 -4.27 -8.95 50.09
C CYS A 12 -5.24 -9.56 49.05
N VAL A 13 -6.55 -9.63 49.30
CA VAL A 13 -7.55 -10.10 48.31
C VAL A 13 -8.11 -8.96 47.45
N LEU A 14 -7.88 -7.70 47.83
CA LEU A 14 -8.15 -6.51 47.01
C LEU A 14 -7.02 -6.19 46.01
N CYS A 15 -6.02 -7.07 45.91
CA CYS A 15 -4.87 -6.91 45.01
C CYS A 15 -4.84 -7.95 43.86
N CYS A 16 -5.92 -8.72 43.68
CA CYS A 16 -6.07 -9.56 42.50
C CYS A 16 -6.90 -8.82 41.45
N PHE A 17 -6.30 -8.63 40.28
CA PHE A 17 -6.99 -8.67 38.99
C PHE A 17 -8.17 -7.68 38.89
N GLN A 18 -8.01 -6.53 38.24
CA GLN A 18 -7.84 -6.53 36.81
C GLN A 18 -6.98 -5.34 36.39
N SER A 19 -5.80 -5.67 35.87
CA SER A 19 -5.07 -4.83 34.92
C SER A 19 -6.03 -4.42 33.81
N SER A 20 -6.60 -3.22 33.89
CA SER A 20 -7.30 -2.62 32.75
C SER A 20 -6.19 -2.25 31.77
N VAL A 21 -5.84 -3.21 30.90
CA VAL A 21 -5.00 -2.97 29.72
C VAL A 21 -5.74 -1.94 28.89
N GLN A 22 -5.40 -0.67 29.11
CA GLN A 22 -5.97 0.42 28.35
C GLN A 22 -5.36 0.37 26.96
N ALA A 23 -6.02 -0.33 26.05
CA ALA A 23 -5.74 -0.30 24.62
C ALA A 23 -6.10 1.08 24.05
N LYS A 24 -5.25 2.08 24.33
CA LYS A 24 -5.31 3.42 23.73
C LYS A 24 -4.82 3.36 22.29
N GLY A 25 -5.70 2.92 21.40
CA GLY A 25 -5.55 3.08 19.96
C GLY A 25 -6.77 3.76 19.37
N ASN A 26 -6.59 4.63 18.37
CA ASN A 26 -7.70 5.24 17.60
C ASN A 26 -8.63 4.19 16.95
N LYS A 27 -8.15 2.96 16.78
CA LYS A 27 -8.95 1.82 16.30
C LYS A 27 -9.94 1.33 17.37
N PHE A 28 -9.51 1.26 18.65
CA PHE A 28 -10.34 0.82 19.77
C PHE A 28 -11.55 1.73 19.99
N LYS A 29 -11.33 3.06 20.04
CA LYS A 29 -12.41 4.07 20.19
C LYS A 29 -13.44 4.09 19.05
N ARG A 30 -13.11 3.53 17.88
CA ARG A 30 -14.00 3.48 16.71
C ARG A 30 -14.87 2.23 16.69
N THR A 31 -14.36 1.15 17.29
CA THR A 31 -15.03 -0.15 17.37
C THR A 31 -15.88 -0.29 18.64
N ASP A 32 -15.38 0.20 19.78
CA ASP A 32 -16.09 0.30 21.07
C ASP A 32 -17.07 1.49 21.03
N ARG A 33 -18.32 1.19 20.67
CA ARG A 33 -19.32 2.19 20.27
C ARG A 33 -20.23 2.56 21.44
N ASN A 34 -20.42 1.62 22.37
CA ASN A 34 -21.06 1.89 23.66
C ASN A 34 -20.07 2.47 24.69
N ARG A 35 -18.77 2.58 24.35
CA ARG A 35 -17.71 3.20 25.16
C ARG A 35 -17.58 2.54 26.52
N ASP A 36 -17.80 1.23 26.58
CA ASP A 36 -17.73 0.46 27.82
C ASP A 36 -16.31 -0.09 28.08
N GLY A 37 -15.37 0.16 27.16
CA GLY A 37 -14.00 -0.28 27.28
C GLY A 37 -13.78 -1.75 26.94
N VAL A 38 -14.77 -2.45 26.36
CA VAL A 38 -14.69 -3.87 25.97
C VAL A 38 -15.35 -4.08 24.61
N ILE A 39 -14.57 -4.51 23.60
CA ILE A 39 -15.14 -4.82 22.29
C ILE A 39 -15.88 -6.16 22.34
N ASP A 40 -17.20 -6.12 22.44
CA ASP A 40 -18.05 -7.31 22.48
C ASP A 40 -18.28 -7.92 21.08
N ARG A 41 -18.71 -9.19 21.02
CA ARG A 41 -18.95 -9.96 19.79
C ARG A 41 -19.88 -9.26 18.79
N LYS A 42 -20.84 -8.46 19.28
CA LYS A 42 -21.73 -7.66 18.43
C LYS A 42 -21.01 -6.49 17.75
N GLU A 43 -20.04 -5.89 18.42
CA GLU A 43 -19.22 -4.80 17.88
C GLU A 43 -18.18 -5.33 16.89
N TRP A 44 -17.57 -6.47 17.18
CA TRP A 44 -16.74 -7.24 16.23
C TRP A 44 -17.51 -7.59 14.95
N ARG A 45 -18.75 -8.07 15.07
CA ARG A 45 -19.58 -8.42 13.91
C ARG A 45 -19.95 -7.20 13.08
N LYS A 46 -20.21 -6.06 13.71
CA LYS A 46 -20.49 -4.80 13.01
C LYS A 46 -19.25 -4.27 12.30
N GLU A 47 -18.07 -4.37 12.90
CA GLU A 47 -16.81 -3.99 12.25
C GLU A 47 -16.51 -4.91 11.06
N LYS A 48 -16.69 -6.22 11.21
CA LYS A 48 -16.51 -7.18 10.11
C LYS A 48 -17.47 -6.92 8.94
N ILE A 49 -18.76 -6.69 9.21
CA ILE A 49 -19.74 -6.30 8.19
C ILE A 49 -19.37 -4.96 7.55
N ARG A 50 -18.73 -4.06 8.29
CA ARG A 50 -18.31 -2.75 7.80
C ARG A 50 -17.04 -2.84 6.97
N GLU A 51 -16.07 -3.66 7.36
CA GLU A 51 -14.88 -4.04 6.57
C GLU A 51 -15.31 -4.73 5.29
N GLU A 52 -16.23 -5.70 5.34
CA GLU A 52 -16.85 -6.34 4.18
C GLU A 52 -17.54 -5.29 3.30
N LYS A 53 -18.37 -4.40 3.86
CA LYS A 53 -19.01 -3.31 3.09
C LYS A 53 -18.01 -2.30 2.51
N HIS A 54 -16.90 -2.02 3.18
CA HIS A 54 -15.82 -1.16 2.66
C HIS A 54 -15.03 -1.89 1.57
N GLN A 55 -14.86 -3.21 1.65
CA GLN A 55 -14.35 -4.04 0.57
C GLN A 55 -15.31 -4.09 -0.63
N PHE A 56 -16.62 -4.12 -0.42
CA PHE A 56 -17.65 -4.09 -1.48
C PHE A 56 -17.80 -2.71 -2.13
N LYS A 57 -17.48 -1.62 -1.42
CA LYS A 57 -17.53 -0.25 -1.95
C LYS A 57 -16.23 0.24 -2.60
N SER A 58 -15.13 -0.52 -2.53
CA SER A 58 -13.97 -0.19 -3.37
C SER A 58 -14.35 -0.52 -4.82
N ASN A 59 -14.82 0.47 -5.56
CA ASN A 59 -15.06 0.42 -7.00
C ASN A 59 -13.73 0.28 -7.75
N ASN A 60 -13.05 -0.84 -7.52
CA ASN A 60 -11.78 -1.17 -8.14
C ASN A 60 -12.11 -1.80 -9.48
N TRP A 61 -11.92 -1.03 -10.55
CA TRP A 61 -12.16 -1.44 -11.94
C TRP A 61 -11.54 -2.82 -12.29
N TRP A 62 -10.41 -3.16 -11.68
CA TRP A 62 -9.74 -4.45 -11.89
C TRP A 62 -10.51 -5.63 -11.28
N ARG A 63 -11.21 -5.46 -10.15
CA ARG A 63 -12.01 -6.53 -9.52
C ARG A 63 -13.16 -6.94 -10.41
N LYS A 64 -13.86 -5.97 -11.00
CA LYS A 64 -14.92 -6.22 -11.98
C LYS A 64 -14.44 -6.95 -13.23
N ARG A 65 -13.13 -6.87 -13.52
CA ARG A 65 -12.52 -7.52 -14.68
C ARG A 65 -11.91 -8.88 -14.33
N ALA A 66 -11.66 -9.13 -13.05
CA ALA A 66 -11.18 -10.40 -12.51
C ALA A 66 -12.34 -11.33 -12.12
N ASP A 67 -13.44 -10.77 -11.59
CA ASP A 67 -14.68 -11.46 -11.26
C ASP A 67 -15.38 -11.92 -12.56
N THR A 68 -15.08 -13.15 -12.98
CA THR A 68 -15.57 -13.73 -14.22
C THR A 68 -16.95 -14.36 -14.05
N ASN A 69 -17.24 -14.87 -12.85
CA ASN A 69 -18.52 -15.48 -12.52
C ASN A 69 -19.60 -14.45 -12.10
N ASN A 70 -19.21 -13.17 -11.95
CA ASN A 70 -20.04 -12.03 -11.55
C ASN A 70 -20.74 -12.22 -10.20
N ASP A 71 -20.11 -12.93 -9.27
CA ASP A 71 -20.67 -13.17 -7.93
C ASP A 71 -20.39 -12.02 -6.94
N GLY A 72 -19.64 -11.01 -7.36
CA GLY A 72 -19.29 -9.83 -6.58
C GLY A 72 -18.07 -10.02 -5.67
N ALA A 73 -17.48 -11.22 -5.66
CA ALA A 73 -16.21 -11.53 -5.04
C ALA A 73 -15.15 -11.87 -6.12
N VAL A 74 -13.88 -11.90 -5.73
CA VAL A 74 -12.83 -12.43 -6.59
C VAL A 74 -12.30 -13.67 -5.88
N SER A 75 -12.58 -14.84 -6.44
CA SER A 75 -12.07 -16.11 -5.92
C SER A 75 -10.54 -16.23 -6.11
N ALA A 76 -9.91 -17.21 -5.46
CA ALA A 76 -8.48 -17.44 -5.61
C ALA A 76 -8.11 -17.77 -7.07
N ASP A 77 -8.95 -18.55 -7.74
CA ASP A 77 -8.77 -18.95 -9.14
C ASP A 77 -8.89 -17.74 -10.07
N GLU A 78 -9.90 -16.90 -9.88
CA GLU A 78 -10.09 -15.66 -10.64
C GLU A 78 -8.96 -14.64 -10.42
N LEU A 79 -8.49 -14.52 -9.19
CA LEU A 79 -7.31 -13.69 -8.89
C LEU A 79 -6.06 -14.24 -9.61
N SER A 80 -5.90 -15.56 -9.65
CA SER A 80 -4.76 -16.20 -10.34
C SER A 80 -4.81 -15.97 -11.84
N ALA A 81 -5.99 -16.12 -12.47
CA ALA A 81 -6.20 -15.87 -13.88
C ALA A 81 -5.97 -14.39 -14.23
N TRP A 82 -6.48 -13.48 -13.41
CA TRP A 82 -6.24 -12.04 -13.58
C TRP A 82 -4.76 -11.67 -13.47
N LYS A 83 -4.03 -12.26 -12.52
CA LYS A 83 -2.58 -12.07 -12.37
C LYS A 83 -1.82 -12.61 -13.58
N GLN A 84 -2.16 -13.79 -14.08
CA GLN A 84 -1.54 -14.36 -15.28
C GLN A 84 -1.77 -13.46 -16.50
N LEU A 85 -3.01 -13.02 -16.73
CA LEU A 85 -3.34 -12.11 -17.82
C LEU A 85 -2.63 -10.76 -17.70
N SER A 86 -2.49 -10.25 -16.48
CA SER A 86 -1.78 -8.99 -16.23
C SER A 86 -0.28 -9.16 -16.47
N LYS A 87 0.28 -10.29 -16.04
CA LYS A 87 1.69 -10.63 -16.25
C LYS A 87 2.03 -10.79 -17.72
N GLN A 88 1.23 -11.54 -18.48
CA GLN A 88 1.39 -11.71 -19.94
C GLN A 88 1.36 -10.40 -20.74
N ARG A 89 0.80 -9.31 -20.19
CA ARG A 89 0.82 -7.99 -20.86
C ARG A 89 2.12 -7.23 -20.62
N ILE A 90 2.87 -7.58 -19.57
CA ILE A 90 4.07 -6.88 -19.12
C ILE A 90 5.32 -7.71 -19.44
N ASP A 91 5.23 -9.03 -19.26
CA ASP A 91 6.23 -10.05 -19.63
C ASP A 91 6.27 -10.14 -21.17
N LEU A 92 7.20 -9.38 -21.77
CA LEU A 92 7.36 -9.24 -23.21
C LEU A 92 8.22 -10.37 -23.79
N ASN A 93 9.14 -10.93 -22.99
CA ASN A 93 10.03 -11.99 -23.42
C ASN A 93 9.45 -13.40 -23.19
N GLY A 94 8.37 -13.53 -22.42
CA GLY A 94 7.67 -14.77 -22.14
C GLY A 94 8.43 -15.71 -21.20
N ASP A 95 9.38 -15.19 -20.41
CA ASP A 95 10.18 -15.99 -19.48
C ASP A 95 9.45 -16.32 -18.18
N GLY A 96 8.27 -15.73 -17.97
CA GLY A 96 7.47 -15.97 -16.79
C GLY A 96 8.02 -15.24 -15.56
N GLU A 97 8.88 -14.24 -15.71
CA GLU A 97 9.25 -13.24 -14.71
C GLU A 97 8.92 -11.84 -15.26
N ILE A 98 8.99 -10.81 -14.42
CA ILE A 98 8.84 -9.43 -14.89
C ILE A 98 10.15 -8.74 -14.60
N SER A 99 10.95 -8.55 -15.64
CA SER A 99 12.24 -7.89 -15.53
C SER A 99 12.08 -6.37 -15.28
N PRO A 100 13.08 -5.71 -14.66
CA PRO A 100 13.08 -4.25 -14.52
C PRO A 100 12.92 -3.53 -15.87
N LYS A 101 13.52 -4.08 -16.94
CA LYS A 101 13.39 -3.55 -18.30
C LYS A 101 11.95 -3.59 -18.81
N GLU A 102 11.22 -4.67 -18.58
CA GLU A 102 9.81 -4.80 -18.97
C GLU A 102 8.90 -3.86 -18.19
N LYS A 103 9.17 -3.64 -16.91
CA LYS A 103 8.47 -2.62 -16.13
C LYS A 103 8.74 -1.23 -16.66
N ARG A 104 10.00 -0.87 -16.95
CA ARG A 104 10.36 0.42 -17.56
C ARG A 104 9.64 0.65 -18.89
N LEU A 105 9.60 -0.36 -19.76
CA LEU A 105 8.83 -0.31 -21.01
C LEU A 105 7.33 -0.15 -20.76
N CYS A 106 6.79 -0.78 -19.72
CA CYS A 106 5.40 -0.59 -19.31
C CYS A 106 5.13 0.88 -18.94
N TRP A 107 5.96 1.53 -18.12
CA TRP A 107 5.79 2.94 -17.77
C TRP A 107 5.90 3.89 -18.99
N ARG A 108 6.69 3.51 -20.01
CA ARG A 108 6.83 4.27 -21.26
C ARG A 108 5.59 4.20 -22.16
N HIS A 109 4.80 3.14 -22.07
CA HIS A 109 3.71 2.87 -23.02
C HIS A 109 2.33 2.74 -22.37
N ALA A 110 2.26 2.56 -21.06
CA ALA A 110 1.04 2.41 -20.30
C ALA A 110 0.82 3.62 -19.39
N ARG A 111 -0.46 3.86 -19.04
CA ARG A 111 -0.82 4.84 -18.02
C ARG A 111 -0.64 4.25 -16.64
N SER A 112 -0.24 5.08 -15.71
CA SER A 112 0.15 4.66 -14.38
C SER A 112 -0.55 5.45 -13.32
N LYS A 113 -1.10 4.76 -12.33
CA LYS A 113 -1.87 5.43 -11.29
C LYS A 113 -0.94 6.30 -10.45
N VAL A 114 -1.38 7.53 -10.17
CA VAL A 114 -0.70 8.42 -9.23
C VAL A 114 -0.81 7.84 -7.81
N ASN A 115 0.33 7.53 -7.21
CA ASN A 115 0.45 6.96 -5.86
C ASN A 115 1.10 7.93 -4.87
N THR A 116 1.96 8.83 -5.34
CA THR A 116 2.76 9.71 -4.48
C THR A 116 2.44 11.19 -4.72
N ARG A 117 2.78 12.04 -3.73
CA ARG A 117 2.65 13.50 -3.88
C ARG A 117 3.58 14.06 -4.95
N LEU A 118 4.70 13.38 -5.21
CA LEU A 118 5.63 13.74 -6.26
C LEU A 118 5.00 13.50 -7.63
N GLU A 119 4.48 12.29 -7.88
CA GLU A 119 3.75 11.94 -9.11
C GLU A 119 2.56 12.88 -9.37
N ALA A 120 1.82 13.25 -8.32
CA ALA A 120 0.68 14.17 -8.45
C ALA A 120 1.05 15.56 -9.00
N LYS A 121 2.33 15.96 -8.96
CA LYS A 121 2.79 17.21 -9.58
C LYS A 121 2.83 17.14 -11.10
N TYR A 122 2.96 15.95 -11.66
CA TYR A 122 3.10 15.72 -13.11
C TYR A 122 1.78 15.25 -13.75
N ASP A 123 0.79 14.84 -12.95
CA ASP A 123 -0.59 14.60 -13.37
C ASP A 123 -1.28 15.94 -13.71
N THR A 124 -1.02 16.44 -14.92
CA THR A 124 -1.38 17.79 -15.35
C THR A 124 -2.87 17.91 -15.61
N ASN A 125 -3.49 16.84 -16.09
CA ASN A 125 -4.93 16.81 -16.33
C ASN A 125 -5.73 16.39 -15.08
N ALA A 126 -5.05 16.10 -13.97
CA ALA A 126 -5.63 15.74 -12.68
C ALA A 126 -6.61 14.57 -12.75
N ASP A 127 -6.38 13.63 -13.67
CA ASP A 127 -7.25 12.47 -13.84
C ASP A 127 -6.86 11.29 -12.92
N GLY A 128 -5.77 11.44 -12.17
CA GLY A 128 -5.23 10.45 -11.25
C GLY A 128 -4.35 9.41 -11.93
N TRP A 129 -4.01 9.60 -13.22
CA TRP A 129 -3.19 8.71 -14.02
C TRP A 129 -2.13 9.46 -14.81
N LEU A 130 -0.87 9.14 -14.52
CA LEU A 130 0.25 9.56 -15.35
C LEU A 130 0.19 8.89 -16.71
N SER A 131 0.03 9.70 -17.74
CA SER A 131 0.23 9.33 -19.13
C SER A 131 1.73 9.20 -19.46
N PRO A 132 2.10 8.50 -20.55
CA PRO A 132 3.49 8.40 -20.99
C PRO A 132 4.21 9.75 -21.11
N SER A 133 3.50 10.78 -21.56
CA SER A 133 4.02 12.14 -21.70
C SER A 133 4.38 12.75 -20.34
N GLU A 134 3.51 12.57 -19.33
CA GLU A 134 3.72 13.10 -17.98
C GLU A 134 4.83 12.33 -17.25
N VAL A 135 4.92 11.01 -17.45
CA VAL A 135 6.06 10.20 -16.97
C VAL A 135 7.37 10.65 -17.61
N LYS A 136 7.37 10.99 -18.91
CA LYS A 136 8.57 11.50 -19.60
C LYS A 136 9.00 12.86 -19.05
N GLU A 137 8.06 13.75 -18.75
CA GLU A 137 8.37 15.03 -18.08
C GLU A 137 8.91 14.83 -16.67
N PHE A 138 8.31 13.91 -15.91
CA PHE A 138 8.81 13.49 -14.60
C PHE A 138 10.29 13.07 -14.67
N PHE A 139 10.63 12.15 -15.56
CA PHE A 139 12.01 11.68 -15.67
C PHE A 139 12.98 12.76 -16.18
N LYS A 140 12.55 13.66 -17.06
CA LYS A 140 13.40 14.80 -17.49
C LYS A 140 13.79 15.71 -16.33
N ASP A 141 12.84 16.01 -15.44
CA ASP A 141 13.11 16.82 -14.25
C ASP A 141 14.05 16.09 -13.29
N ARG A 142 13.80 14.80 -13.05
CA ARG A 142 14.68 13.94 -12.24
C ARG A 142 16.10 13.86 -12.80
N TYR A 143 16.25 13.67 -14.11
CA TYR A 143 17.55 13.67 -14.76
C TYR A 143 18.29 15.00 -14.58
N SER A 144 17.59 16.12 -14.70
CA SER A 144 18.15 17.47 -14.51
C SER A 144 18.59 17.69 -13.05
N LEU A 145 17.81 17.19 -12.10
CA LEU A 145 18.14 17.21 -10.67
C LEU A 145 19.40 16.38 -10.39
N ILE A 146 19.52 15.17 -10.94
CA ILE A 146 20.71 14.32 -10.77
C ILE A 146 21.93 14.99 -11.39
N LYS A 147 21.80 15.59 -12.58
CA LYS A 147 22.91 16.29 -13.25
C LYS A 147 23.45 17.47 -12.44
N SER A 148 22.59 18.15 -11.67
CA SER A 148 22.98 19.32 -10.87
C SER A 148 23.42 18.96 -9.45
N ASN A 149 22.76 18.00 -8.81
CA ASN A 149 22.94 17.62 -7.41
C ASN A 149 23.75 16.31 -7.23
N GLY A 150 24.13 15.65 -8.33
CA GLY A 150 24.85 14.37 -8.37
C GLY A 150 23.98 13.13 -8.14
N HIS A 151 22.84 13.30 -7.46
CA HIS A 151 21.93 12.23 -7.06
C HIS A 151 20.52 12.76 -6.86
N ALA A 152 19.55 11.85 -6.83
CA ALA A 152 18.18 12.17 -6.47
C ALA A 152 17.50 11.04 -5.70
N LYS A 153 16.83 11.38 -4.60
CA LYS A 153 16.20 10.40 -3.71
C LYS A 153 15.01 9.72 -4.35
N VAL A 154 14.93 8.39 -4.24
CA VAL A 154 13.80 7.59 -4.70
C VAL A 154 12.59 7.90 -3.81
N ASP A 155 11.55 8.48 -4.39
CA ASP A 155 10.31 8.86 -3.70
C ASP A 155 9.07 8.19 -4.33
N SER A 156 9.21 7.57 -5.50
CA SER A 156 8.16 6.86 -6.24
C SER A 156 8.55 5.43 -6.61
N VAL A 157 7.54 4.56 -6.73
CA VAL A 157 7.69 3.18 -7.24
C VAL A 157 8.27 3.15 -8.65
N ILE A 158 8.03 4.16 -9.48
CA ILE A 158 8.56 4.21 -10.85
C ILE A 158 10.06 4.50 -10.87
N GLU A 159 10.58 5.10 -9.79
CA GLU A 159 12.01 5.41 -9.61
C GLU A 159 12.78 4.21 -9.08
N GLU A 160 12.14 3.34 -8.28
CA GLU A 160 12.75 2.11 -7.76
C GLU A 160 13.31 1.21 -8.87
N GLU A 161 12.76 1.29 -10.08
CA GLU A 161 13.25 0.51 -11.25
C GLU A 161 14.56 1.03 -11.85
N TYR A 162 15.04 2.18 -11.39
CA TYR A 162 16.32 2.80 -11.76
C TYR A 162 17.33 2.80 -10.61
N ASP A 163 16.92 2.48 -9.39
CA ASP A 163 17.79 2.29 -8.21
C ASP A 163 18.22 0.81 -8.16
N PHE A 164 19.31 0.49 -8.84
CA PHE A 164 19.79 -0.88 -9.06
C PHE A 164 20.53 -1.44 -7.86
N ASP A 165 21.22 -0.59 -7.10
CA ASP A 165 21.88 -1.00 -5.85
C ASP A 165 20.94 -0.96 -4.63
N HIS A 166 19.71 -0.48 -4.83
CA HIS A 166 18.64 -0.38 -3.84
C HIS A 166 19.04 0.45 -2.62
N ASN A 167 19.86 1.48 -2.83
CA ASN A 167 20.33 2.37 -1.79
C ASN A 167 19.33 3.52 -1.49
N GLY A 168 18.26 3.66 -2.27
CA GLY A 168 17.23 4.69 -2.15
C GLY A 168 17.58 6.02 -2.81
N VAL A 169 18.65 6.10 -3.60
CA VAL A 169 19.07 7.27 -4.37
C VAL A 169 19.48 6.87 -5.78
N ILE A 170 18.94 7.57 -6.78
CA ILE A 170 19.40 7.42 -8.16
C ILE A 170 20.62 8.31 -8.36
N ASP A 171 21.76 7.71 -8.67
CA ASP A 171 22.99 8.43 -8.92
C ASP A 171 23.22 8.76 -10.41
N SER A 172 24.38 9.33 -10.73
CA SER A 172 24.73 9.73 -12.09
C SER A 172 25.01 8.56 -13.05
N GLU A 173 25.41 7.39 -12.54
CA GLU A 173 25.59 6.17 -13.34
C GLU A 173 24.24 5.57 -13.70
N GLU A 174 23.35 5.44 -12.72
CA GLU A 174 22.00 4.92 -12.90
C GLU A 174 21.12 5.84 -13.78
N ALA A 175 21.33 7.15 -13.67
CA ALA A 175 20.67 8.14 -14.51
C ALA A 175 20.97 8.01 -16.01
N LYS A 176 22.01 7.26 -16.41
CA LYS A 176 22.28 6.98 -17.84
C LYS A 176 21.15 6.18 -18.47
N ILE A 177 20.64 5.17 -17.76
CA ILE A 177 19.54 4.33 -18.23
C ILE A 177 18.24 5.15 -18.28
N LEU A 178 18.06 6.03 -17.28
CA LEU A 178 16.96 6.98 -17.26
C LEU A 178 17.01 7.94 -18.47
N LYS A 179 18.20 8.38 -18.89
CA LYS A 179 18.38 9.18 -20.13
C LYS A 179 17.99 8.41 -21.39
N GLU A 180 18.41 7.15 -21.51
CA GLU A 180 18.06 6.28 -22.65
C GLU A 180 16.54 6.06 -22.76
N ASP A 181 15.83 5.97 -21.63
CA ASP A 181 14.38 5.82 -21.61
C ASP A 181 13.60 7.12 -21.86
N ILE A 182 14.23 8.29 -21.62
CA ILE A 182 13.66 9.59 -21.95
C ILE A 182 13.73 9.86 -23.45
N GLU A 183 14.80 9.48 -24.15
CA GLU A 183 15.01 9.77 -25.57
C GLU A 183 13.99 9.04 -26.46
#